data_AF-A0A832X7C5-F1
#
_entry.id   AF-A0A832X7C5-F1
#
_cell.length_a   1.000
_cell.length_b   1.000
_cell.length_c   1.000
_cell.angle_alpha   90.00
_cell.angle_beta   90.00
_cell.angle_gamma   90.00
#
_symmetry.space_group_name_H-M   'P 1'
#
loop_
_entity.id
_entity.type
_entity.pdbx_description
1 polymer ?
#
loop_
_entity_poly.entity_id
_entity_poly.type
_entity_poly.pdbx_seq_one_letter_code
_entity_poly.pdbx_strand_id
1 'polypeptide(L)' 'MNNEARAREDIDKMLFDCGWIVQDYKLMDLGASRGVAVREFPLLTGIADYLLFIDRKACGVLEA' A
#
# COMPACT_ATOMS: atom_id res chain seq x y z
N MET A 1 -21.39 -2.18 2.33
CA MET A 1 -19.92 -2.19 2.38
C MET A 1 -19.49 -2.90 3.66
N ASN A 2 -18.51 -3.80 3.56
CA ASN A 2 -17.82 -4.37 4.73
C ASN A 2 -16.99 -3.28 5.42
N ASN A 3 -16.73 -3.39 6.72
CA ASN A 3 -15.91 -2.43 7.48
C ASN A 3 -14.50 -2.28 6.88
N GLU A 4 -13.91 -3.40 6.44
CA GLU A 4 -12.60 -3.44 5.79
C GLU A 4 -12.54 -2.65 4.48
N ALA A 5 -13.60 -2.70 3.67
CA ALA A 5 -13.67 -1.94 2.42
C ALA A 5 -13.68 -0.43 2.67
N ARG A 6 -14.39 0.03 3.71
CA ARG A 6 -14.39 1.44 4.11
C ARG A 6 -13.04 1.87 4.65
N ALA A 7 -12.41 1.05 5.47
CA ALA A 7 -11.07 1.34 5.99
C ALA A 7 -10.05 1.45 4.85
N ARG A 8 -10.14 0.58 3.84
CA ARG A 8 -9.31 0.63 2.63
C ARG A 8 -9.45 1.96 1.88
N GLU A 9 -10.68 2.44 1.70
CA GLU A 9 -10.95 3.75 1.07
C GLU A 9 -10.35 4.91 1.89
N ASP A 10 -10.50 4.88 3.22
CA ASP A 10 -9.95 5.90 4.11
C ASP A 10 -8.41 5.91 4.09
N ILE A 11 -7.79 4.73 4.13
CA ILE A 11 -6.33 4.55 4.06
C ILE A 11 -5.78 5.04 2.73
N ASP A 12 -6.40 4.66 1.61
CA ASP A 12 -5.98 5.10 0.27
C ASP A 12 -6.00 6.62 0.16
N LYS A 13 -7.06 7.25 0.70
CA LYS A 13 -7.17 8.70 0.76
C LYS A 13 -6.04 9.32 1.58
N MET A 14 -5.77 8.79 2.76
CA MET A 14 -4.70 9.29 3.64
C MET A 14 -3.31 9.13 3.01
N LEU A 15 -3.04 7.99 2.36
CA LEU A 15 -1.80 7.74 1.64
C LEU A 15 -1.62 8.74 0.48
N PHE A 16 -2.68 8.95 -0.31
CA PHE A 16 -2.68 9.93 -1.38
C PHE A 16 -2.42 11.35 -0.87
N ASP A 17 -3.12 11.77 0.19
CA ASP A 17 -2.96 13.09 0.81
C ASP A 17 -1.52 13.28 1.39
N CYS A 18 -0.86 12.19 1.78
CA CYS A 18 0.54 12.17 2.20
C CYS A 18 1.56 12.08 1.04
N GLY A 19 1.10 12.07 -0.22
CA GLY A 19 1.95 12.02 -1.41
C GLY A 19 2.45 10.63 -1.81
N TRP A 20 1.83 9.57 -1.30
CA TRP A 20 2.11 8.20 -1.74
C TRP A 20 1.35 7.86 -3.01
N ILE A 21 1.99 7.06 -3.88
CA ILE A 21 1.28 6.39 -4.97
C ILE A 21 0.85 5.01 -4.49
N VAL A 22 -0.46 4.77 -4.50
CA VAL A 22 -1.03 3.45 -4.19
C VAL A 22 -1.15 2.63 -5.47
N GLN A 23 -0.69 1.38 -5.44
CA GLN A 23 -0.67 0.47 -6.59
C GLN A 23 -1.08 -0.95 -6.18
N ASP A 24 -1.60 -1.74 -7.11
CA ASP A 24 -1.85 -3.16 -6.86
C ASP A 24 -0.59 -3.98 -7.14
N TYR A 25 -0.35 -5.04 -6.37
CA TYR A 25 0.87 -5.86 -6.47
C TYR A 25 1.24 -6.29 -7.91
N LYS A 26 0.24 -6.64 -8.73
CA LYS A 26 0.46 -7.10 -10.12
C LYS A 26 0.94 -6.02 -11.08
N LEU A 27 0.72 -4.75 -10.74
CA LEU A 27 1.04 -3.59 -11.57
C LEU A 27 2.13 -2.71 -10.94
N MET A 28 2.79 -3.22 -9.91
CA MET A 28 3.73 -2.46 -9.08
C MET A 28 4.93 -1.95 -9.88
N ASP A 29 5.10 -0.63 -9.88
CA ASP A 29 6.32 0.09 -10.22
C ASP A 29 6.82 0.87 -9.01
N LEU A 30 7.86 0.35 -8.35
CA LEU A 30 8.51 1.00 -7.21
C LEU A 30 9.25 2.29 -7.60
N GLY A 31 9.44 2.55 -8.90
CA GLY A 31 10.02 3.78 -9.43
C GLY A 31 9.02 4.91 -9.66
N ALA A 32 7.72 4.67 -9.50
CA ALA A 32 6.67 5.65 -9.82
C ALA A 32 6.71 6.91 -8.93
N SER A 33 7.23 6.80 -7.70
CA SER A 33 7.40 7.91 -6.75
C SER A 33 8.46 7.57 -5.71
N ARG A 34 8.87 8.55 -4.90
CA ARG A 34 9.70 8.34 -3.70
C ARG A 34 8.98 7.46 -2.67
N GLY A 35 7.66 7.61 -2.55
CA GLY A 35 6.79 6.83 -1.67
C GLY A 35 5.77 6.02 -2.48
N VAL A 36 5.81 4.69 -2.36
CA VAL A 36 4.89 3.76 -3.04
C VAL A 36 4.27 2.80 -2.03
N ALA A 37 2.94 2.74 -1.99
CA ALA A 37 2.18 1.79 -1.18
C ALA A 37 1.59 0.71 -2.10
N VAL A 38 1.82 -0.55 -1.80
CA VAL A 38 1.43 -1.67 -2.67
C VAL A 38 0.40 -2.51 -1.96
N ARG A 39 -0.80 -2.61 -2.54
CA ARG A 39 -1.91 -3.37 -1.98
C ARG A 39 -1.72 -4.88 -2.12
N GLU A 40 -2.29 -5.62 -1.18
CA GLU A 40 -2.39 -7.09 -1.19
C GLU A 40 -1.04 -7.76 -1.44
N PHE A 41 -0.01 -7.33 -0.71
CA PHE A 41 1.36 -7.74 -0.95
C PHE A 41 1.64 -9.13 -0.33
N PRO A 42 2.11 -10.12 -1.11
CA PRO A 42 2.47 -11.44 -0.58
C PRO A 42 3.73 -11.39 0.29
N LEU A 43 3.63 -11.86 1.52
CA LEU A 43 4.72 -12.08 2.46
C LEU A 43 4.90 -13.57 2.75
N LEU A 44 6.02 -13.94 3.38
CA LEU A 44 6.26 -15.33 3.79
C LEU A 44 5.22 -15.84 4.81
N THR A 45 4.62 -14.93 5.58
CA THR A 45 3.68 -15.24 6.67
C THR A 45 2.21 -15.02 6.30
N GLY A 46 1.91 -14.54 5.10
CA GLY A 46 0.55 -14.19 4.70
C GLY A 46 0.50 -13.08 3.66
N ILE A 47 -0.62 -12.37 3.58
CA ILE A 47 -0.80 -11.20 2.72
C ILE A 47 -0.94 -9.98 3.63
N ALA A 48 -0.18 -8.94 3.36
CA ALA A 48 -0.37 -7.63 4.00
C ALA A 48 -1.32 -6.79 3.13
N ASP A 49 -2.21 -6.02 3.75
CA ASP A 49 -3.10 -5.15 2.98
C ASP A 49 -2.32 -4.09 2.21
N TYR A 50 -1.26 -3.55 2.81
CA TYR A 50 -0.32 -2.63 2.18
C TYR A 50 1.11 -2.94 2.62
N LEU A 51 2.03 -2.98 1.66
CA LEU A 51 3.47 -2.87 1.91
C LEU A 51 3.97 -1.51 1.41
N LEU A 52 4.63 -0.77 2.30
CA LEU A 52 5.13 0.58 2.03
C LEU A 52 6.60 0.54 1.61
N PHE A 53 6.92 1.31 0.58
CA PHE A 53 8.27 1.50 0.05
C PHE A 53 8.67 2.97 0.05
N ILE A 54 9.87 3.26 0.57
CA ILE A 54 10.54 4.55 0.42
C ILE A 54 11.86 4.31 -0.31
N ASP A 55 12.11 5.07 -1.38
CA ASP A 55 13.29 4.89 -2.24
C ASP A 55 13.49 3.42 -2.66
N ARG A 56 12.38 2.77 -3.03
CA ARG A 56 12.31 1.36 -3.46
C ARG A 56 12.67 0.33 -2.39
N LYS A 57 12.78 0.75 -1.13
CA LYS A 57 13.04 -0.14 0.01
C LYS A 57 11.80 -0.27 0.87
N ALA A 58 11.44 -1.50 1.22
CA ALA A 58 10.33 -1.74 2.14
C ALA A 58 10.61 -1.08 3.49
N CYS A 59 9.65 -0.33 4.01
CA CYS A 59 9.77 0.40 5.27
C CYS A 59 8.72 0.01 6.32
N GLY A 60 7.62 -0.63 5.94
CA GLY A 60 6.60 -1.08 6.87
C GLY A 60 5.35 -1.63 6.19
N VAL A 61 4.48 -2.24 6.99
CA VAL A 61 3.17 -2.76 6.57
C VAL A 61 2.05 -1.93 7.20
N LEU A 62 0.88 -1.92 6.58
CA LEU A 62 -0.34 -1.31 7.11
C LEU A 62 -1.55 -2.21 6.79
N GLU A 63 -2.43 -2.38 7.77
CA GLU A 63 -3.63 -3.24 7.69
C GLU A 63 -4.91 -2.38 7.69
N ALA A 64 -5.93 -2.81 6.94
CA ALA A 64 -7.23 -2.15 6.80
C ALA A 64 -8.28 -2.67 7.79
#